data_AF-A0AB39YKY4-F1
#
_entry.id   AF-A0AB39YKY4-F1
#
_cell.length_a   1.000
_cell.length_b   1.000
_cell.length_c   1.000
_cell.angle_alpha   90.00
_cell.angle_beta   90.00
_cell.angle_gamma   90.00
#
_symmetry.space_group_name_H-M   'P 1'
#
loop_
_entity.id
_entity.type
_entity.pdbx_description
1 polymer ?
#
loop_
_entity_poly.entity_id
_entity_poly.type
_entity_poly.pdbx_seq_one_letter_code
_entity_poly.pdbx_strand_id
1 'polypeptide(L)'
;MEPDWIEHRRTDDGEHVGWMKPVDDGFVAIDLLGRPRTDVVDWFTAEETLDDLGLRYLADPHELLLDDGDWLRVRIAEVTPSLVRVKKEDWGDMTAPQIYFTVSNPVSEAQLRPLSPG
;
A
#
# COMPACT_ATOMS: atom_id res chain seq x y z
N MET A 1 -4.54 -6.20 9.88
CA MET A 1 -4.22 -5.03 10.71
C MET A 1 -4.48 -5.30 12.18
N GLU A 2 -3.72 -4.67 13.07
CA GLU A 2 -3.84 -4.84 14.53
C GLU A 2 -5.04 -4.02 15.06
N PRO A 3 -5.74 -4.49 16.10
CA PRO A 3 -6.97 -3.87 16.59
C PRO A 3 -6.77 -2.52 17.30
N ASP A 4 -5.54 -2.19 17.66
CA ASP A 4 -5.12 -0.95 18.31
C ASP A 4 -4.73 0.16 17.32
N TRP A 5 -4.72 -0.13 16.03
CA TRP A 5 -4.46 0.87 15.00
C TRP A 5 -5.69 1.74 14.76
N ILE A 6 -5.48 3.05 14.74
CA ILE A 6 -6.54 4.03 14.56
C ILE A 6 -6.72 4.28 13.07
N GLU A 7 -7.89 3.98 12.51
CA GLU A 7 -8.21 4.26 11.11
C GLU A 7 -8.16 5.78 10.85
N HIS A 8 -7.37 6.20 9.87
CA HIS A 8 -7.28 7.59 9.45
C HIS A 8 -8.03 7.80 8.14
N ARG A 9 -8.95 8.77 8.15
CA ARG A 9 -9.70 9.20 6.96
C ARG A 9 -9.39 10.64 6.69
N ARG A 10 -9.02 10.93 5.43
CA ARG A 10 -8.74 12.29 4.99
C ARG A 10 -9.96 13.18 5.24
N THR A 11 -9.73 14.33 5.86
CA THR A 11 -10.81 15.21 6.33
C THR A 11 -11.69 15.74 5.20
N ASP A 12 -11.11 15.99 4.03
CA ASP A 12 -11.79 16.65 2.90
C ASP A 12 -12.86 15.78 2.23
N ASP A 13 -12.65 14.47 2.12
CA ASP A 13 -13.53 13.56 1.37
C ASP A 13 -13.85 12.24 2.10
N GLY A 14 -13.28 12.02 3.28
CA GLY A 14 -13.49 10.80 4.08
C GLY A 14 -12.79 9.56 3.50
N GLU A 15 -11.89 9.72 2.53
CA GLU A 15 -11.09 8.64 1.96
C GLU A 15 -10.21 8.02 3.04
N HIS A 16 -10.29 6.70 3.22
CA HIS A 16 -9.41 5.98 4.14
C HIS A 16 -8.02 5.86 3.51
N VAL A 17 -7.05 6.55 4.09
CA VAL A 17 -5.68 6.69 3.54
C VAL A 17 -4.63 5.88 4.30
N GLY A 18 -4.95 5.41 5.49
CA GLY A 18 -4.07 4.55 6.29
C GLY A 18 -4.50 4.45 7.74
N TRP A 19 -3.57 4.07 8.61
CA TRP A 19 -3.77 3.96 10.04
C TRP A 19 -2.68 4.68 10.82
N MET A 20 -3.02 5.14 12.02
CA MET A 20 -2.07 5.60 13.02
C MET A 20 -1.86 4.49 14.04
N LYS A 21 -0.64 3.95 14.11
CA LYS A 21 -0.23 2.98 15.13
C LYS A 21 0.34 3.72 16.35
N PRO A 22 -0.28 3.65 17.53
CA PRO A 22 0.28 4.25 18.75
C PRO A 22 1.61 3.57 19.12
N VAL A 23 2.64 4.36 19.37
CA VAL A 23 3.97 3.89 19.83
C VAL A 23 4.50 4.89 20.86
N ASP A 24 4.75 4.42 22.08
CA ASP A 24 5.13 5.25 23.23
C ASP A 24 4.15 6.43 23.42
N ASP A 25 4.66 7.67 23.39
CA ASP A 25 3.88 8.90 23.50
C ASP A 25 3.48 9.50 22.14
N GLY A 26 3.68 8.76 21.04
CA GLY A 26 3.43 9.21 19.66
C GLY A 26 2.79 8.15 18.77
N PHE A 27 2.95 8.34 17.46
CA PHE A 27 2.32 7.53 16.42
C PHE A 27 3.27 7.23 15.27
N VAL A 28 3.10 6.06 14.67
CA VAL A 28 3.68 5.71 13.38
C VAL A 28 2.55 5.69 12.35
N ALA A 29 2.69 6.49 11.28
CA ALA A 29 1.77 6.46 10.16
C ALA A 29 1.99 5.19 9.34
N ILE A 30 0.93 4.41 9.11
CA ILE A 30 0.94 3.18 8.34
C ILE A 30 0.05 3.32 7.11
N ASP A 31 0.59 3.06 5.92
CA ASP A 31 -0.20 3.11 4.68
C ASP A 31 -1.12 1.89 4.48
N LEU A 32 -1.96 1.91 3.43
CA LEU A 32 -2.88 0.80 3.09
C LEU A 32 -2.19 -0.55 2.84
N LEU A 33 -0.89 -0.58 2.52
CA LEU A 33 -0.09 -1.79 2.34
C LEU A 33 0.58 -2.26 3.64
N GLY A 34 0.28 -1.60 4.76
CA GLY A 34 0.82 -1.93 6.07
C GLY A 34 2.25 -1.50 6.28
N ARG A 35 2.73 -0.49 5.54
CA ARG A 35 4.11 -0.01 5.62
C ARG A 35 4.22 1.26 6.47
N PRO A 36 5.24 1.37 7.33
CA PRO A 36 5.50 2.60 8.04
C PRO A 36 5.93 3.69 7.07
N ARG A 37 5.32 4.87 7.22
CA ARG A 37 5.60 6.09 6.43
C ARG A 37 6.35 7.15 7.23
N THR A 38 6.40 6.97 8.54
CA THR A 38 7.13 7.83 9.48
C THR A 38 7.90 6.97 10.48
N ASP A 39 8.82 7.59 11.20
CA ASP A 39 9.20 7.12 12.54
C ASP A 39 8.08 7.47 13.55
N VAL A 40 8.37 7.40 14.86
CA VAL A 40 7.44 7.88 15.90
C VAL A 40 7.35 9.40 15.87
N VAL A 41 6.17 9.92 15.55
CA VAL A 41 5.88 11.36 15.42
C VAL A 41 4.62 11.72 16.22
N ASP A 42 4.33 13.01 16.37
CA ASP A 42 3.06 13.44 16.95
C ASP A 42 1.87 13.16 16.00
N TRP A 43 0.66 13.27 16.53
CA TRP A 43 -0.59 13.03 15.80
C TRP A 43 -0.71 13.86 14.52
N PHE A 44 -0.43 15.17 14.58
CA PHE A 44 -0.62 16.07 13.46
C PHE A 44 0.34 15.74 12.31
N THR A 45 1.62 15.47 12.63
CA THR A 45 2.61 15.04 11.64
C THR A 45 2.23 13.71 10.97
N ALA A 46 1.68 12.76 11.73
CA ALA A 46 1.21 11.48 11.19
C ALA A 46 0.01 11.65 10.24
N GLU A 47 -0.97 12.49 10.62
CA GLU A 47 -2.13 12.81 9.76
C GLU A 47 -1.71 13.49 8.46
N GLU A 48 -0.90 14.55 8.52
CA GLU A 48 -0.43 15.26 7.32
C GLU A 48 0.32 14.30 6.38
N THR A 49 1.13 13.39 6.92
CA THR A 49 1.87 12.41 6.10
C THR A 49 0.93 11.48 5.33
N LEU A 50 -0.14 11.00 5.96
CA LEU A 50 -1.12 10.12 5.31
C LEU A 50 -1.99 10.88 4.29
N ASP A 51 -2.37 12.11 4.63
CA ASP A 51 -3.19 12.96 3.76
C ASP A 51 -2.41 13.36 2.48
N ASP A 52 -1.14 13.75 2.62
CA ASP A 52 -0.25 14.09 1.50
C ASP A 52 0.07 12.88 0.61
N LEU A 53 0.28 11.70 1.23
CA LEU A 53 0.49 10.46 0.49
C LEU A 53 -0.76 10.09 -0.32
N GLY A 54 -1.93 10.15 0.33
CA GLY A 54 -3.21 9.71 -0.21
C GLY A 54 -3.16 8.28 -0.76
N LEU A 55 -4.01 7.98 -1.75
CA LEU A 55 -4.05 6.66 -2.41
C LEU A 55 -3.40 6.62 -3.80
N ARG A 56 -2.84 7.75 -4.27
CA ARG A 56 -2.28 7.87 -5.62
C ARG A 56 -1.22 6.81 -5.90
N TYR A 57 -0.38 6.50 -4.90
CA TYR A 57 0.68 5.50 -5.04
C TYR A 57 0.13 4.11 -5.39
N LEU A 58 -1.11 3.76 -5.00
CA LEU A 58 -1.73 2.47 -5.35
C LEU A 58 -2.08 2.36 -6.84
N ALA A 59 -2.31 3.49 -7.50
CA ALA A 59 -2.63 3.52 -8.93
C ALA A 59 -1.39 3.41 -9.83
N ASP A 60 -0.22 3.70 -9.27
CA ASP A 60 1.05 3.63 -9.98
C ASP A 60 1.46 2.16 -10.25
N PRO A 61 2.25 1.89 -11.29
CA PRO A 61 2.78 0.55 -11.55
C PRO A 61 3.68 0.05 -10.41
N HIS A 62 3.61 -1.25 -10.15
CA HIS A 62 4.41 -1.95 -9.15
C HIS A 62 5.13 -3.15 -9.76
N GLU A 63 6.07 -3.71 -9.01
CA GLU A 63 6.69 -5.00 -9.30
C GLU A 63 6.41 -5.98 -8.16
N LEU A 64 5.97 -7.19 -8.51
CA LEU A 64 5.77 -8.32 -7.61
C LEU A 64 6.93 -9.31 -7.77
N LEU A 65 7.54 -9.73 -6.66
CA LEU A 65 8.51 -10.81 -6.66
C LEU A 65 7.78 -12.15 -6.82
N LEU A 66 8.16 -12.92 -7.84
CA LEU A 66 7.66 -14.26 -8.09
C LEU A 66 8.50 -15.32 -7.36
N ASP A 67 7.94 -16.53 -7.24
CA ASP A 67 8.60 -17.65 -6.55
C ASP A 67 9.93 -18.10 -7.22
N ASP A 68 10.10 -17.80 -8.51
CA ASP A 68 11.33 -18.04 -9.27
C ASP A 68 12.40 -16.95 -9.07
N GLY A 69 12.07 -15.88 -8.33
CA GLY A 69 12.96 -14.75 -8.04
C GLY A 69 12.88 -13.60 -9.04
N ASP A 70 12.05 -13.72 -10.09
CA ASP A 70 11.86 -12.65 -11.08
C ASP A 70 10.87 -11.59 -10.59
N TRP A 71 11.04 -10.37 -11.09
CA TRP A 71 10.13 -9.26 -10.83
C TRP A 71 9.11 -9.13 -11.97
N LEU A 72 7.82 -9.24 -11.63
CA LEU A 72 6.71 -9.08 -12.55
C LEU A 72 6.05 -7.72 -12.39
N ARG A 73 5.93 -6.96 -13.48
CA ARG A 73 5.20 -5.69 -13.47
C ARG A 73 3.69 -5.92 -13.33
N VAL A 74 3.09 -5.27 -12.34
CA VAL A 74 1.70 -5.44 -11.92
C VAL A 74 1.05 -4.10 -11.60
N ARG A 75 -0.29 -4.10 -11.50
CA ARG A 75 -1.07 -3.02 -10.89
C ARG A 75 -1.87 -3.55 -9.72
N ILE A 76 -2.01 -2.73 -8.67
CA ILE A 76 -2.86 -3.07 -7.53
C ILE A 76 -4.31 -2.97 -7.97
N ALA A 77 -5.06 -4.05 -7.78
CA ALA A 77 -6.47 -4.17 -8.16
C ALA A 77 -7.40 -4.04 -6.95
N GLU A 78 -6.95 -4.51 -5.78
CA GLU A 78 -7.72 -4.47 -4.53
C GLU A 78 -6.77 -4.50 -3.33
N VAL A 79 -7.07 -3.72 -2.30
CA VAL A 79 -6.39 -3.77 -1.00
C VAL A 79 -7.45 -3.97 0.08
N THR A 80 -7.23 -4.95 0.93
CA THR A 80 -8.03 -5.18 2.14
C THR A 80 -7.10 -5.24 3.35
N PRO A 81 -7.63 -5.21 4.59
CA PRO A 81 -6.82 -5.32 5.80
C PRO A 81 -6.00 -6.62 5.94
N SER A 82 -6.24 -7.64 5.09
CA SER A 82 -5.58 -8.95 5.14
C SER A 82 -4.87 -9.38 3.86
N LEU A 83 -5.25 -8.82 2.71
CA LEU A 83 -4.65 -9.18 1.42
C LEU A 83 -4.54 -8.00 0.46
N VAL A 84 -3.62 -8.13 -0.48
CA VAL A 84 -3.48 -7.26 -1.64
C VAL A 84 -3.62 -8.13 -2.89
N ARG A 85 -4.59 -7.81 -3.75
CA ARG A 85 -4.73 -8.44 -5.07
C ARG A 85 -4.09 -7.54 -6.11
N VAL A 86 -3.18 -8.12 -6.88
CA VAL A 86 -2.52 -7.43 -8.00
C VAL A 86 -2.84 -8.14 -9.31
N LYS A 87 -2.84 -7.37 -10.40
CA LYS A 87 -3.05 -7.87 -11.75
C LYS A 87 -1.77 -7.67 -12.55
N LYS A 88 -1.37 -8.68 -13.33
CA LYS A 88 -0.29 -8.55 -14.31
C LYS A 88 -0.55 -7.38 -15.26
N GLU A 89 0.47 -6.59 -15.54
CA GLU A 89 0.38 -5.52 -16.53
C GLU A 89 0.72 -6.06 -17.93
N ASP A 90 -0.31 -6.24 -18.78
CA ASP A 90 -0.17 -6.85 -20.11
C ASP A 90 -0.10 -5.80 -21.26
N TRP A 91 0.47 -4.61 -21.01
CA TRP A 91 0.62 -3.50 -21.98
C TRP A 91 -0.61 -3.13 -22.83
N GLY A 92 -1.83 -3.35 -22.31
CA GLY A 92 -3.06 -3.01 -23.02
C GLY A 92 -3.50 -4.03 -24.06
N ASP A 93 -2.90 -5.23 -24.07
CA ASP A 93 -3.41 -6.36 -24.85
C ASP A 93 -4.75 -6.84 -24.26
N MET A 94 -5.85 -6.47 -24.92
CA MET A 94 -7.20 -6.86 -24.51
C MET A 94 -7.49 -8.35 -24.73
N THR A 95 -6.63 -9.06 -25.45
CA THR A 95 -6.76 -10.49 -25.73
C THR A 95 -6.00 -11.36 -24.75
N ALA A 96 -5.08 -10.77 -23.97
CA ALA A 96 -4.32 -11.48 -22.96
C ALA A 96 -5.24 -11.97 -21.82
N PRO A 97 -5.06 -13.20 -21.32
CA PRO A 97 -5.73 -13.66 -20.11
C PRO A 97 -5.43 -12.73 -18.94
N GLN A 98 -6.45 -12.37 -18.16
CA GLN A 98 -6.24 -11.58 -16.95
C GLN A 98 -5.64 -12.46 -15.86
N ILE A 99 -4.36 -12.24 -15.56
CA ILE A 99 -3.65 -12.97 -14.51
C ILE A 99 -3.64 -12.13 -13.24
N TYR A 100 -4.15 -12.70 -12.14
CA TYR A 100 -4.16 -12.09 -10.83
C TYR A 100 -3.29 -12.88 -9.85
N PHE A 101 -2.66 -12.14 -8.94
CA PHE A 101 -1.88 -12.69 -7.84
C PHE A 101 -2.40 -12.10 -6.53
N THR A 102 -2.20 -12.80 -5.43
CA THR A 102 -2.59 -12.35 -4.10
C THR A 102 -1.42 -12.49 -3.14
N VAL A 103 -1.18 -11.44 -2.37
CA VAL A 103 -0.18 -11.39 -1.32
C VAL A 103 -0.84 -10.99 -0.01
N SER A 104 -0.26 -11.39 1.13
CA SER A 104 -0.75 -10.99 2.45
C SER A 104 -0.53 -9.51 2.71
N ASN A 105 -1.41 -8.89 3.50
CA ASN A 105 -1.24 -7.53 4.03
C ASN A 105 -0.99 -7.62 5.55
N PRO A 106 0.09 -7.04 6.12
CA PRO A 106 1.09 -6.13 5.54
C PRO A 106 1.96 -6.76 4.46
N VAL A 107 2.28 -5.99 3.40
CA VAL A 107 3.19 -6.42 2.32
C VAL A 107 4.47 -5.60 2.30
N SER A 108 5.61 -6.28 2.40
CA SER A 108 6.94 -5.65 2.37
C SER A 108 7.36 -5.24 0.95
N GLU A 109 8.31 -4.30 0.85
CA GLU A 109 8.92 -3.91 -0.43
C GLU A 109 9.79 -5.02 -1.05
N ALA A 110 10.21 -6.01 -0.26
CA ALA A 110 10.90 -7.18 -0.78
C ALA A 110 9.96 -8.10 -1.59
N GLN A 111 8.64 -7.94 -1.43
CA GLN A 111 7.63 -8.75 -2.13
C GLN A 111 6.85 -7.95 -3.16
N LEU A 112 6.44 -6.72 -2.86
CA LEU A 112 5.72 -5.84 -3.77
C LEU A 112 6.30 -4.43 -3.64
N ARG A 113 6.85 -3.85 -4.71
CA ARG A 113 7.46 -2.51 -4.63
C ARG A 113 6.95 -1.58 -5.73
N PRO A 114 7.01 -0.25 -5.53
CA PRO A 114 6.77 0.68 -6.63
C PRO A 114 7.74 0.40 -7.78
N LEU A 115 7.27 0.52 -9.01
CA LEU A 115 8.15 0.47 -10.17
C LEU A 115 9.09 1.69 -10.12
N SER A 116 10.40 1.44 -10.01
CA SER A 116 11.38 2.53 -10.07
C SER A 116 11.32 3.16 -11.46
N PRO A 117 11.28 4.50 -11.59
CA PRO A 117 11.53 5.14 -12.87
C PRO A 117 12.95 4.79 -13.31
N GLY A 118 13.08 4.09 -14.44
CA GLY A 118 14.36 3.78 -15.06
C GLY A 118 15.00 5.00 -15.71
#